data_AF-A0A9W4P6I4-F1
#
_entry.id   AF-A0A9W4P6I4-F1
#
_cell.length_a   1.000
_cell.length_b   1.000
_cell.length_c   1.000
_cell.angle_alpha   90.00
_cell.angle_beta   90.00
_cell.angle_gamma   90.00
#
_symmetry.space_group_name_H-M   'P 1'
#
loop_
_entity.id
_entity.type
_entity.pdbx_description
1 polymer ?
#
loop_
_entity_poly.entity_id
_entity_poly.type
_entity_poly.pdbx_seq_one_letter_code
_entity_poly.pdbx_strand_id
1 'polypeptide(L)'
;MSLWLIFHPPGAFEDASSKQALTKDVTKIDTGIGLPTFYVVVSFIKLSTEDVWASGERRTKKRFIRIAIEHIAVRLEDGDNAYKRSVDAIDKTLKPHVADKGYD
;
A
#
# COMPACT_ATOMS: atom_id res chain seq x y z
N MET A 1 -5.25 -12.93 7.33
CA MET A 1 -5.80 -12.15 6.23
C MET A 1 -5.13 -10.79 6.27
N SER A 2 -4.65 -10.29 5.15
CA SER A 2 -4.02 -8.99 5.03
C SER A 2 -4.94 -8.11 4.20
N LEU A 3 -5.49 -7.05 4.81
CA LEU A 3 -6.32 -6.07 4.11
C LEU A 3 -5.48 -4.84 3.80
N TRP A 4 -5.40 -4.50 2.52
CA TRP A 4 -4.73 -3.31 2.01
C TRP A 4 -5.76 -2.33 1.48
N LEU A 5 -5.79 -1.14 2.08
CA LEU A 5 -6.60 -0.02 1.63
C LEU A 5 -5.67 1.02 1.00
N ILE A 6 -5.83 1.25 -0.31
CA ILE A 6 -5.02 2.17 -1.09
C ILE A 6 -5.90 3.36 -1.45
N PHE A 7 -5.72 4.45 -0.72
CA PHE A 7 -6.37 5.72 -0.98
C PHE A 7 -5.52 6.51 -1.96
N HIS A 8 -6.11 6.90 -3.09
CA HIS A 8 -5.36 7.54 -4.16
C HIS A 8 -6.13 8.72 -4.78
N PRO A 9 -5.42 9.73 -5.32
CA PRO A 9 -6.03 10.85 -5.99
C PRO A 9 -6.42 10.47 -7.43
N PRO A 10 -7.16 11.34 -8.14
CA PRO A 10 -7.39 11.16 -9.57
C PRO A 10 -6.06 11.11 -10.34
N GLY A 11 -6.02 10.27 -11.37
CA GLY A 11 -4.84 10.02 -12.20
C GLY A 11 -3.81 9.04 -11.63
N ALA A 12 -3.99 8.54 -10.41
CA ALA A 12 -3.26 7.38 -9.88
C ALA A 12 -4.19 6.16 -9.87
N PHE A 13 -3.67 4.97 -10.15
CA PHE A 13 -4.41 3.70 -10.08
C PHE A 13 -5.83 3.73 -10.68
N GLU A 14 -6.01 4.33 -11.86
CA GLU A 14 -7.32 4.37 -12.52
C GLU A 14 -7.53 3.19 -13.48
N ASP A 15 -6.45 2.68 -14.05
CA ASP A 15 -6.46 1.54 -14.96
C ASP A 15 -6.33 0.20 -14.20
N ALA A 16 -6.88 -0.86 -14.79
CA ALA A 16 -6.83 -2.19 -14.19
C ALA A 16 -5.41 -2.76 -14.12
N SER A 17 -4.51 -2.36 -15.04
CA SER A 17 -3.16 -2.92 -15.13
C SER A 17 -2.27 -2.44 -13.98
N SER A 18 -2.35 -1.16 -13.61
CA SER A 18 -1.62 -0.60 -12.47
C SER A 18 -2.12 -1.14 -11.14
N LYS A 19 -3.44 -1.32 -11.00
CA LYS A 19 -4.03 -2.02 -9.83
C LYS A 19 -3.55 -3.46 -9.74
N GLN A 20 -3.61 -4.20 -10.84
CA GLN A 20 -3.19 -5.60 -10.90
C GLN A 20 -1.69 -5.75 -10.58
N ALA A 21 -0.85 -4.86 -11.11
CA ALA A 21 0.60 -4.89 -10.87
C ALA A 21 0.92 -4.73 -9.38
N LEU A 22 0.34 -3.72 -8.72
CA LEU A 22 0.54 -3.51 -7.29
C LEU A 22 -0.03 -4.67 -6.46
N THR A 23 -1.26 -5.12 -6.74
CA THR A 23 -1.88 -6.26 -6.05
C THR A 23 -1.03 -7.52 -6.15
N LYS A 24 -0.47 -7.80 -7.33
CA LYS A 24 0.41 -8.96 -7.53
C LYS A 24 1.66 -8.88 -6.67
N ASP A 25 2.27 -7.69 -6.57
CA ASP A 25 3.51 -7.53 -5.82
C ASP A 25 3.29 -7.55 -4.30
N VAL A 26 2.24 -6.92 -3.77
CA VAL A 26 1.92 -7.02 -2.33
C VAL A 26 1.50 -8.43 -1.93
N THR A 27 0.84 -9.18 -2.84
CA THR A 27 0.50 -10.59 -2.59
C THR A 27 1.75 -11.45 -2.40
N LYS A 28 2.86 -11.10 -3.07
CA LYS A 28 4.13 -11.84 -2.93
C LYS A 28 4.70 -11.77 -1.52
N ILE A 29 4.41 -10.70 -0.76
CA ILE A 29 4.86 -10.56 0.63
C ILE A 29 4.34 -11.74 1.46
N ASP A 30 3.02 -11.96 1.42
CA ASP A 30 2.38 -13.04 2.18
C ASP A 30 2.74 -14.42 1.63
N THR A 31 2.78 -14.60 0.30
CA THR A 31 3.20 -15.91 -0.26
C THR A 31 4.68 -16.23 0.00
N GLY A 32 5.52 -15.21 0.14
CA GLY A 32 6.95 -15.37 0.42
C GLY A 32 7.23 -15.96 1.79
N ILE A 33 6.26 -15.90 2.71
CA ILE A 33 6.30 -16.53 4.03
C ILE A 33 5.38 -17.77 4.12
N GLY A 34 4.88 -18.26 2.98
CA GLY A 34 4.09 -19.49 2.88
C GLY A 34 2.58 -19.32 3.10
N LEU A 35 2.05 -18.08 3.15
CA LEU A 35 0.61 -17.87 3.26
C LEU A 35 -0.09 -18.03 1.89
N PRO A 36 -1.30 -18.62 1.86
CA PRO A 36 -2.11 -18.67 0.66
C PRO A 36 -2.50 -17.28 0.12
N THR A 37 -2.61 -17.16 -1.21
CA THR A 37 -2.94 -15.91 -1.90
C THR A 37 -4.32 -15.34 -1.53
N PHE A 38 -5.29 -16.19 -1.20
CA PHE A 38 -6.65 -15.76 -0.85
C PHE A 38 -6.71 -14.96 0.47
N TYR A 39 -5.64 -14.95 1.26
CA TYR A 39 -5.54 -14.11 2.45
C TYR A 39 -5.32 -12.63 2.13
N VAL A 40 -4.95 -12.26 0.90
CA VAL A 40 -4.61 -10.88 0.54
C VAL A 40 -5.79 -10.24 -0.17
N VAL A 41 -6.32 -9.16 0.43
CA VAL A 41 -7.39 -8.36 -0.15
C VAL A 41 -6.87 -6.94 -0.34
N VAL A 42 -7.03 -6.39 -1.55
CA VAL A 42 -6.57 -5.04 -1.90
C VAL A 42 -7.74 -4.24 -2.45
N SER A 43 -8.03 -3.11 -1.81
CA SER A 43 -9.08 -2.18 -2.24
C SER A 43 -8.47 -0.83 -2.63
N PHE A 44 -8.87 -0.33 -3.80
CA PHE A 44 -8.46 0.98 -4.32
C PHE A 44 -9.60 1.97 -4.12
N ILE A 45 -9.33 3.02 -3.35
CA ILE A 45 -10.31 4.03 -2.94
C ILE A 45 -9.87 5.36 -3.54
N LYS A 46 -10.56 5.78 -4.59
CA LYS A 46 -10.31 7.08 -5.21
C LYS A 46 -10.91 8.18 -4.33
N LEU A 47 -10.09 9.13 -3.93
CA LEU A 47 -10.50 10.32 -3.17
C LEU A 47 -10.31 11.58 -4.02
N SER A 48 -11.16 12.59 -3.81
CA SER A 48 -10.92 13.91 -4.38
C SER A 48 -9.70 14.55 -3.73
N THR A 49 -9.02 15.45 -4.45
CA THR A 49 -7.98 16.32 -3.87
C THR A 49 -8.56 17.33 -2.86
N GLU A 50 -9.88 17.43 -2.76
CA GLU A 50 -10.61 18.19 -1.75
C GLU A 50 -10.76 17.41 -0.42
N ASP A 51 -10.66 16.07 -0.46
CA ASP A 51 -10.93 15.19 0.69
C ASP A 51 -9.66 14.77 1.44
N VAL A 52 -8.50 15.24 0.98
CA VAL A 52 -7.19 14.85 1.52
C VAL A 52 -6.49 16.05 2.14
N TRP A 53 -6.35 15.98 3.46
CA TRP A 53 -5.74 17.00 4.30
C TRP A 53 -4.62 16.38 5.12
N ALA A 54 -3.44 16.98 5.11
CA ALA A 54 -2.34 16.59 5.99
C ALA A 54 -1.59 17.83 6.46
N SER A 55 -1.13 17.80 7.71
CA SER A 55 -0.48 18.95 8.36
C SER A 55 -1.35 20.23 8.35
N GLY A 56 -2.68 20.09 8.37
CA GLY A 56 -3.62 21.21 8.34
C GLY A 56 -3.83 21.83 6.95
N GLU A 57 -3.18 21.30 5.90
CA GLU A 57 -3.27 21.83 4.54
C GLU A 57 -3.80 20.79 3.55
N ARG A 58 -4.40 21.28 2.47
CA ARG A 58 -4.81 20.45 1.34
C ARG A 58 -3.62 19.90 0.60
N ARG A 59 -3.66 18.60 0.28
CA ARG A 59 -2.59 17.92 -0.46
C ARG A 59 -2.79 18.06 -1.97
N THR A 60 -2.40 19.23 -2.50
CA THR A 60 -2.56 19.59 -3.92
C THR A 60 -1.27 19.50 -4.74
N LYS A 61 -0.09 19.59 -4.11
CA LYS A 61 1.21 19.77 -4.80
C LYS A 61 1.86 18.46 -5.28
N LYS A 62 1.56 17.35 -4.62
CA LYS A 62 1.97 16.00 -5.04
C LYS A 62 0.76 15.10 -4.88
N ARG A 63 0.56 14.21 -5.86
CA ARG A 63 -0.53 13.22 -5.88
C ARG A 63 -0.31 12.26 -4.69
N PHE A 64 -0.92 12.61 -3.56
CA PHE A 64 -0.71 11.96 -2.27
C PHE A 64 -1.45 10.62 -2.21
N ILE A 65 -0.74 9.56 -1.88
CA ILE A 65 -1.26 8.20 -1.72
C ILE A 65 -1.16 7.81 -0.26
N ARG A 66 -2.28 7.40 0.34
CA ARG A 66 -2.31 6.85 1.69
C ARG A 66 -2.55 5.36 1.61
N ILE A 67 -1.74 4.58 2.32
CA ILE A 67 -1.89 3.14 2.42
C ILE A 67 -2.14 2.79 3.87
N ALA A 68 -3.20 2.02 4.12
CA ALA A 68 -3.47 1.39 5.41
C ALA A 68 -3.45 -0.13 5.23
N ILE A 69 -2.79 -0.82 6.15
CA ILE A 69 -2.58 -2.26 6.07
C ILE A 69 -2.96 -2.88 7.40
N GLU A 70 -3.87 -3.84 7.36
CA GLU A 70 -4.24 -4.66 8.50
C GLU A 70 -3.72 -6.07 8.26
N HIS A 71 -2.75 -6.52 9.06
CA HIS A 71 -2.25 -7.89 9.05
C HIS A 71 -2.85 -8.67 10.22
N ILE A 72 -3.86 -9.50 9.95
CA ILE A 72 -4.47 -10.37 10.98
C ILE A 72 -4.07 -11.84 10.84
N ALA A 73 -3.30 -12.22 9.81
CA ALA A 73 -2.83 -13.61 9.63
C ALA A 73 -1.60 -13.94 10.47
N VAL A 74 -0.73 -12.96 10.73
CA VAL A 74 0.61 -13.19 11.29
C VAL A 74 0.85 -12.19 12.40
N ARG A 75 1.29 -12.70 13.54
CA ARG A 75 1.85 -11.89 14.61
C ARG A 75 3.35 -11.78 14.39
N LEU A 76 3.85 -10.55 14.25
CA LEU A 76 5.28 -10.30 14.26
C LEU A 76 5.85 -10.55 15.66
N GLU A 77 7.09 -11.01 15.73
CA GLU A 77 7.85 -11.01 16.97
C GLU A 77 7.93 -9.59 17.51
N ASP A 78 7.83 -9.46 18.83
CA ASP A 78 7.90 -8.17 19.50
C ASP A 78 9.35 -7.70 19.60
N GLY A 79 9.83 -7.07 18.54
CA GLY A 79 11.21 -6.56 18.47
C GLY A 79 11.47 -5.73 17.21
N ASP A 80 12.25 -4.66 17.40
CA ASP A 80 12.54 -3.65 16.37
C ASP A 80 13.03 -4.25 15.04
N ASN A 81 13.84 -5.30 15.11
CA ASN A 81 14.37 -5.97 13.92
C ASN A 81 13.27 -6.66 13.10
N ALA A 82 12.26 -7.25 13.75
CA ALA A 82 11.14 -7.87 13.05
C ALA A 82 10.27 -6.81 12.37
N TYR A 83 9.92 -5.74 13.10
CA TYR A 83 9.19 -4.61 12.55
C TYR A 83 9.92 -3.95 11.39
N LYS A 84 11.22 -3.69 11.53
CA LYS A 84 12.03 -3.09 10.48
C LYS A 84 12.04 -3.94 9.22
N ARG A 85 12.30 -5.25 9.33
CA ARG A 85 12.31 -6.15 8.16
C ARG A 85 10.96 -6.15 7.44
N SER A 86 9.85 -6.17 8.19
CA SER A 86 8.50 -6.12 7.62
C SER A 86 8.24 -4.82 6.89
N VAL A 87 8.55 -3.68 7.50
CA VAL A 87 8.36 -2.35 6.89
C VAL A 87 9.27 -2.17 5.67
N ASP A 88 10.53 -2.60 5.73
CA ASP A 88 11.47 -2.52 4.60
C ASP A 88 10.98 -3.35 3.39
N ALA A 89 10.38 -4.53 3.64
CA ALA A 89 9.79 -5.35 2.58
C ALA A 89 8.58 -4.68 1.94
N ILE A 90 7.72 -4.04 2.74
CA ILE A 90 6.57 -3.27 2.26
C ILE A 90 7.06 -2.06 1.45
N ASP A 91 8.00 -1.27 1.96
CA ASP A 91 8.54 -0.09 1.29
C ASP A 91 9.16 -0.45 -0.07
N LYS A 92 10.01 -1.47 -0.11
CA LYS A 92 10.61 -1.99 -1.34
C LYS A 92 9.55 -2.43 -2.36
N THR A 93 8.47 -3.02 -1.90
CA THR A 93 7.36 -3.50 -2.75
C THR A 93 6.55 -2.33 -3.31
N LEU A 94 6.33 -1.27 -2.52
CA LEU A 94 5.54 -0.11 -2.91
C LEU A 94 6.32 0.88 -3.78
N LYS A 95 7.64 0.99 -3.59
CA LYS A 95 8.52 1.94 -4.28
C LYS A 95 8.29 2.02 -5.81
N PRO A 96 8.27 0.92 -6.60
CA PRO A 96 8.05 1.00 -8.04
C PRO A 96 6.63 1.46 -8.44
N HIS A 97 5.66 1.36 -7.52
CA HIS A 97 4.26 1.72 -7.76
C HIS A 97 3.90 3.12 -7.27
N VAL A 98 4.67 3.65 -6.32
CA VAL A 98 4.41 4.93 -5.63
C VAL A 98 5.55 5.91 -5.90
N ALA A 99 6.66 5.79 -5.17
CA ALA A 99 7.75 6.77 -5.16
C ALA A 99 8.41 6.93 -6.55
N ASP A 100 8.67 5.82 -7.26
CA ASP A 100 9.32 5.86 -8.58
C ASP A 100 8.43 6.48 -9.66
N LYS A 101 7.12 6.59 -9.40
CA LYS A 101 6.15 7.27 -10.27
C LYS A 101 5.90 8.73 -9.85
N GLY A 102 6.65 9.22 -8.87
CA GLY A 102 6.56 10.61 -8.38
C GLY A 102 5.35 10.89 -7.50
N TYR A 103 4.69 9.85 -6.98
CA TYR A 103 3.65 10.01 -5.96
C TYR A 103 4.28 10.28 -4.59
N ASP A 104 3.50 10.90 -3.71
CA ASP A 104 3.87 11.20 -2.32
C ASP A 104 3.15 10.25 -1.37
#